data_AF-A0A7V1YMI9-F1
#
_entry.id   AF-A0A7V1YMI9-F1
#
_cell.length_a   1.000
_cell.length_b   1.000
_cell.length_c   1.000
_cell.angle_alpha   90.00
_cell.angle_beta   90.00
_cell.angle_gamma   90.00
#
_symmetry.space_group_name_H-M   'P 1'
#
loop_
_entity.id
_entity.type
_entity.pdbx_description
1 polymer ?
#
loop_
_entity_poly.entity_id
_entity_poly.type
_entity_poly.pdbx_seq_one_letter_code
_entity_poly.pdbx_strand_id
1 'polypeptide(L)' 'MEVIRSVAEIRGACDRARAAGRSVGFVPTMGALHEGHASLIRRARGERDAVVVS' A
#
# COMPACT_ATOMS: atom_id res chain seq x y z
N MET A 1 -1.54 -4.51 9.62
CA MET A 1 -1.28 -5.03 8.26
C MET A 1 -2.48 -5.87 7.88
N GLU A 2 -3.13 -5.55 6.77
CA GLU A 2 -4.29 -6.29 6.25
C GLU A 2 -3.88 -6.99 4.96
N VAL A 3 -4.28 -8.25 4.76
CA VAL A 3 -3.98 -9.02 3.55
C VAL A 3 -5.26 -9.16 2.73
N ILE A 4 -5.32 -8.43 1.62
CA ILE A 4 -6.48 -8.37 0.72
C ILE A 4 -6.20 -9.23 -0.51
N ARG A 5 -7.15 -10.08 -0.90
CA ARG A 5 -6.99 -11.05 -2.00
C ARG A 5 -7.87 -10.78 -3.22
N SER A 6 -8.73 -9.78 -3.16
CA SER A 6 -9.57 -9.40 -4.29
C SER A 6 -9.32 -7.97 -4.76
N VAL A 7 -9.44 -7.78 -6.08
CA VAL A 7 -9.33 -6.46 -6.70
C VAL A 7 -10.44 -5.52 -6.21
N ALA A 8 -11.65 -6.06 -5.96
CA ALA A 8 -12.77 -5.27 -5.48
C ALA A 8 -12.54 -4.71 -4.08
N GLU A 9 -12.03 -5.52 -3.15
CA GLU A 9 -11.75 -5.10 -1.78
C GLU A 9 -10.64 -4.04 -1.72
N ILE A 10 -9.53 -4.23 -2.46
CA ILE A 10 -8.42 -3.27 -2.42
C ILE A 10 -8.81 -1.93 -3.05
N ARG A 11 -9.62 -1.95 -4.12
CA ARG A 11 -10.20 -0.72 -4.69
C ARG A 11 -11.08 -0.01 -3.67
N GLY A 12 -11.99 -0.73 -3.03
CA GLY A 12 -12.84 -0.16 -1.97
C GLY A 12 -12.04 0.42 -0.80
N ALA A 13 -10.94 -0.23 -0.39
CA ALA A 13 -10.05 0.31 0.65
C ALA A 13 -9.34 1.60 0.22
N CYS A 14 -8.83 1.63 -1.01
CA CYS A 14 -8.21 2.82 -1.60
C CYS A 14 -9.22 3.98 -1.74
N ASP A 15 -10.45 3.70 -2.17
CA ASP A 15 -11.50 4.71 -2.34
C ASP A 15 -11.91 5.30 -0.99
N ARG A 16 -12.07 4.46 0.05
CA ARG A 16 -12.32 4.94 1.42
C ARG A 16 -11.18 5.83 1.93
N ALA A 17 -9.93 5.47 1.67
CA ALA A 17 -8.79 6.28 2.06
C ALA A 17 -8.81 7.65 1.35
N ARG A 18 -9.03 7.67 0.03
CA ARG A 18 -9.14 8.90 -0.76
C ARG A 18 -10.32 9.77 -0.32
N ALA A 19 -11.48 9.17 -0.05
CA ALA A 19 -12.66 9.87 0.45
C ALA A 19 -12.41 10.52 1.82
N ALA A 20 -11.54 9.93 2.65
CA ALA A 20 -11.07 10.51 3.91
C ALA A 20 -9.95 11.56 3.73
N GLY A 21 -9.63 11.98 2.49
CA GLY A 21 -8.56 12.93 2.20
C GLY A 21 -7.15 12.37 2.38
N ARG A 22 -7.00 11.05 2.54
CA ARG A 22 -5.72 10.38 2.79
C ARG A 22 -5.03 10.02 1.48
N SER A 23 -3.72 10.21 1.46
CA SER A 23 -2.84 9.80 0.36
C SER A 23 -2.46 8.31 0.47
N VAL A 24 -2.36 7.64 -0.68
CA VAL A 24 -2.02 6.21 -0.76
C VAL A 24 -0.73 6.04 -1.55
N GLY A 25 0.30 5.48 -0.92
CA GLY A 25 1.53 5.01 -1.56
C GLY A 25 1.37 3.60 -2.09
N PHE A 26 2.06 3.28 -3.18
CA PHE A 26 2.00 1.96 -3.81
C PHE A 26 3.41 1.43 -4.05
N VAL A 27 3.67 0.20 -3.59
CA VAL A 27 4.93 -0.52 -3.78
C VAL A 27 4.62 -1.87 -4.43
N PRO A 28 4.65 -1.98 -5.77
CA PRO A 28 4.44 -3.25 -6.45
C PRO A 28 5.68 -4.15 -6.29
N THR A 29 5.45 -5.42 -5.96
CA THR A 29 6.47 -6.46 -5.85
C THR A 29 5.99 -7.75 -6.54
N MET A 30 6.85 -8.77 -6.58
CA MET A 30 6.48 -10.13 -7.00
C MET A 30 6.64 -11.13 -5.83
N GLY A 31 6.67 -10.65 -4.58
CA GLY A 31 6.99 -11.46 -3.40
C GLY A 31 8.50 -11.57 -3.14
N ALA A 32 8.89 -12.59 -2.35
CA ALA A 32 10.28 -12.82 -1.91
C ALA A 32 10.95 -11.55 -1.34
N LEU A 33 10.31 -10.96 -0.33
CA LEU A 33 10.70 -9.66 0.20
C LEU A 33 12.11 -9.69 0.81
N HIS A 34 12.81 -8.57 0.64
CA HIS A 34 14.19 -8.35 1.10
C HIS A 34 14.37 -6.85 1.41
N GLU A 35 15.56 -6.46 1.86
CA GLU A 35 15.79 -5.10 2.38
C GLU A 35 15.51 -3.98 1.37
N GLY A 36 15.78 -4.23 0.08
CA GLY A 36 15.36 -3.33 -1.00
C GLY A 36 13.84 -3.02 -0.98
N HIS A 37 12.98 -4.03 -0.86
CA HIS A 37 11.53 -3.84 -0.72
C HIS A 37 11.18 -3.07 0.56
N ALA A 38 11.80 -3.43 1.69
CA ALA A 38 11.58 -2.75 2.96
C ALA A 38 11.94 -1.26 2.89
N SER A 39 12.99 -0.89 2.15
CA SER A 39 13.37 0.51 1.95
C SER A 39 12.29 1.32 1.22
N LEU A 40 11.66 0.74 0.20
CA LEU A 40 10.57 1.37 -0.56
C LEU A 40 9.31 1.52 0.30
N ILE A 41 8.97 0.50 1.09
CA ILE A 41 7.84 0.54 2.04
C ILE A 41 8.08 1.61 3.11
N ARG A 42 9.29 1.68 3.69
CA ARG A 42 9.65 2.70 4.69
C ARG A 42 9.54 4.11 4.12
N ARG A 43 10.04 4.33 2.91
CA ARG A 43 9.91 5.61 2.21
C ARG A 43 8.45 5.96 1.96
N ALA A 44 7.66 5.04 1.40
CA ALA A 44 6.24 5.26 1.13
C ALA A 44 5.45 5.59 2.41
N ARG A 45 5.77 4.95 3.54
CA ARG A 45 5.14 5.24 4.84
C ARG A 45 5.53 6.62 5.41
N GLY A 46 6.68 7.17 5.04
CA GLY A 46 7.09 8.52 5.43
C GLY A 46 6.44 9.62 4.59
N GLU A 47 6.04 9.30 3.36
CA GLU A 47 5.48 10.26 2.39
C GLU A 47 3.95 10.19 2.25
N ARG A 48 3.29 9.12 2.74
CA ARG A 48 1.87 8.82 2.50
C ARG A 48 1.16 8.29 3.75
N ASP A 49 -0.14 8.53 3.81
CA ASP A 49 -0.99 8.16 4.96
C ASP A 49 -1.33 6.66 5.02
N ALA A 50 -1.28 5.99 3.87
CA ALA A 50 -1.46 4.54 3.73
C ALA A 50 -0.51 4.00 2.65
N VAL A 51 -0.10 2.75 2.77
CA VAL A 51 0.76 2.08 1.79
C VAL A 51 0.15 0.74 1.40
N VAL A 52 0.03 0.51 0.08
CA VAL A 52 -0.35 -0.77 -0.51
C VAL A 52 0.89 -1.44 -1.08
N VAL A 53 1.05 -2.73 -0.80
CA VAL A 53 2.09 -3.58 -1.37
C VAL A 53 1.40 -4.71 -2.13
N SER A 54 1.78 -4.95 -3.39
CA SER A 54 1.27 -6.06 -4.21
C SER A 54 2.32 -7.12 -4.46
#